data_AF-A0A956QM17-F1
#
_entry.id   AF-A0A956QM17-F1
#
_cell.length_a   1.000
_cell.length_b   1.000
_cell.length_c   1.000
_cell.angle_alpha   90.00
_cell.angle_beta   90.00
_cell.angle_gamma   90.00
#
_symmetry.space_group_name_H-M   'P 1'
#
loop_
_entity.id
_entity.type
_entity.pdbx_description
1 polymer ?
#
loop_
_entity_poly.entity_id
_entity_poly.type
_entity_poly.pdbx_seq_one_letter_code
_entity_poly.pdbx_strand_id
1 'polypeptide(L)'
;EHGGSGKVVMGHEDGLITIDATEADAHRREARRVKLGEPYRTLLGHMRHETGHYLWDLLFELDGFAEAFRRLFGDERADYGDALERHYAQGAPSNWQDARISSYATMHPWEDWAETFAHYLHMRDGLETARDSGLIAPERLAAAGPDIRSEIGAWIELAIFMNTMSRGLGHGDAYPFLIP
;
A
#
# COMPACT_ATOMS: atom_id res chain seq x y z
N GLU A 1 -6.78 29.47 3.24
CA GLU A 1 -5.34 29.25 3.55
C GLU A 1 -4.66 28.66 2.33
N HIS A 2 -3.37 28.92 2.16
CA HIS A 2 -2.64 28.87 0.90
C HIS A 2 -2.53 27.46 0.28
N GLY A 3 -3.24 27.23 -0.84
CA GLY A 3 -2.97 26.12 -1.76
C GLY A 3 -2.51 26.68 -3.09
N GLY A 4 -1.23 26.50 -3.44
CA GLY A 4 -0.70 26.89 -4.74
C GLY A 4 -1.48 26.21 -5.88
N SER A 5 -1.83 26.96 -6.92
CA SER A 5 -2.66 26.52 -8.04
C SER A 5 -1.92 25.69 -9.10
N GLY A 6 -0.79 25.07 -8.73
CA GLY A 6 0.03 24.26 -9.62
C GLY A 6 -0.40 22.80 -9.61
N LYS A 7 -0.29 22.12 -10.75
CA LYS A 7 -0.38 20.66 -10.81
C LYS A 7 0.87 20.10 -10.13
N VAL A 8 0.75 19.64 -8.89
CA VAL A 8 1.85 18.98 -8.16
C VAL A 8 2.03 17.59 -8.75
N VAL A 9 3.21 17.31 -9.29
CA VAL A 9 3.63 15.93 -9.59
C VAL A 9 4.04 15.34 -8.25
N MET A 10 3.33 14.31 -7.83
CA MET A 10 3.66 13.54 -6.63
C MET A 10 4.50 12.33 -7.05
N GLY A 11 5.36 11.90 -6.14
CA GLY A 11 6.22 10.74 -6.34
C GLY A 11 7.56 10.90 -5.64
N HIS A 12 8.41 9.91 -5.90
CA HIS A 12 9.79 9.84 -5.47
C HIS A 12 10.73 10.22 -6.63
N GLU A 13 11.65 11.16 -6.39
CA GLU A 13 12.74 11.53 -7.30
C GLU A 13 14.03 11.72 -6.50
N ASP A 14 15.03 10.85 -6.71
CA ASP A 14 16.35 10.90 -6.05
C ASP A 14 16.30 11.07 -4.51
N GLY A 15 15.38 10.37 -3.84
CA GLY A 15 15.18 10.45 -2.39
C GLY A 15 14.28 11.58 -1.91
N LEU A 16 13.85 12.47 -2.81
CA LEU A 16 12.85 13.50 -2.49
C LEU A 16 11.44 12.92 -2.68
N ILE A 17 10.73 12.75 -1.57
CA ILE A 17 9.32 12.37 -1.58
C ILE A 17 8.46 13.65 -1.65
N THR A 18 7.78 13.85 -2.77
CA THR A 18 6.87 14.98 -2.96
C THR A 18 5.43 14.53 -2.77
N ILE A 19 4.77 15.07 -1.74
CA ILE A 19 3.36 14.80 -1.46
C ILE A 19 2.53 16.08 -1.59
N ASP A 20 1.43 15.99 -2.31
CA ASP A 20 0.46 17.08 -2.44
C ASP A 20 -0.30 17.22 -1.12
N ALA A 21 -0.11 18.35 -0.42
CA ALA A 21 -0.82 18.65 0.82
C ALA A 21 -2.36 18.59 0.69
N THR A 22 -2.90 18.72 -0.53
CA THR A 22 -4.34 18.56 -0.78
C THR A 22 -4.82 17.12 -0.68
N GLU A 23 -3.93 16.12 -0.55
CA GLU A 23 -4.30 14.77 -0.14
C GLU A 23 -4.81 14.72 1.30
N ALA A 24 -4.56 15.74 2.13
CA ALA A 24 -5.17 15.89 3.45
C ALA A 24 -6.62 16.41 3.41
N ASP A 25 -7.12 16.87 2.25
CA ASP A 25 -8.51 17.34 2.06
C ASP A 25 -9.47 16.17 1.74
N ALA A 26 -10.49 15.97 2.58
CA ALA A 26 -11.44 14.87 2.44
C ALA A 26 -12.31 14.92 1.17
N HIS A 27 -12.70 16.10 0.71
CA HIS A 27 -13.53 16.26 -0.48
C HIS A 27 -12.73 15.99 -1.76
N ARG A 28 -11.47 16.45 -1.81
CA ARG A 28 -10.57 16.18 -2.93
C ARG A 28 -10.08 14.74 -2.97
N ARG A 29 -9.93 14.09 -1.81
CA ARG A 29 -9.67 12.65 -1.73
C ARG A 29 -10.81 11.84 -2.32
N GLU A 30 -12.06 12.08 -1.91
CA GLU A 30 -13.20 11.31 -2.43
C GLU A 30 -13.37 11.52 -3.95
N ALA A 31 -13.18 12.75 -4.44
CA ALA A 31 -13.22 13.01 -5.88
C ALA A 31 -12.12 12.27 -6.66
N ARG A 32 -10.90 12.19 -6.12
CA ARG A 32 -9.80 11.40 -6.70
C ARG A 32 -10.07 9.89 -6.60
N ARG A 33 -10.57 9.43 -5.45
CA ARG A 33 -10.97 8.05 -5.17
C ARG A 33 -11.95 7.53 -6.22
N VAL A 34 -13.03 8.28 -6.46
CA VAL A 34 -14.04 7.95 -7.47
C VAL A 34 -13.46 8.01 -8.90
N LYS A 35 -12.58 8.98 -9.18
CA LYS A 35 -11.98 9.16 -10.52
C LYS A 35 -10.96 8.07 -10.89
N LEU A 36 -10.20 7.58 -9.91
CA LEU A 36 -9.13 6.59 -10.12
C LEU A 36 -9.57 5.16 -9.78
N GLY A 37 -10.76 4.97 -9.20
CA GLY A 37 -11.25 3.65 -8.80
C GLY A 37 -10.48 3.04 -7.64
N GLU A 38 -9.67 3.83 -6.93
CA GLU A 38 -8.85 3.39 -5.81
C GLU A 38 -9.69 3.40 -4.54
N PRO A 39 -10.04 2.26 -3.92
CA PRO A 39 -10.95 2.25 -2.78
C PRO A 39 -10.36 2.90 -1.52
N TYR A 40 -9.04 3.08 -1.43
CA TYR A 40 -8.35 3.58 -0.24
C TYR A 40 -7.12 4.43 -0.59
N ARG A 41 -7.29 5.76 -0.70
CA ARG A 41 -6.18 6.72 -0.87
C ARG A 41 -6.10 7.63 0.34
N THR A 42 -5.01 7.55 1.09
CA THR A 42 -4.73 8.41 2.25
C THR A 42 -3.32 8.98 2.14
N LEU A 43 -3.08 10.13 2.76
CA LEU A 43 -1.75 10.74 2.83
C LEU A 43 -0.70 9.77 3.40
N LEU A 44 -1.07 9.06 4.47
CA LEU A 44 -0.20 8.09 5.11
C LEU A 44 0.08 6.87 4.21
N GLY A 45 -0.93 6.39 3.48
CA GLY A 45 -0.74 5.32 2.49
C GLY A 45 0.24 5.71 1.40
N HIS A 46 0.09 6.92 0.85
CA HIS A 46 1.00 7.44 -0.18
C HIS A 46 2.42 7.63 0.37
N MET A 47 2.58 8.19 1.57
CA MET A 47 3.90 8.30 2.21
C MET A 47 4.58 6.94 2.37
N ARG A 48 3.84 5.90 2.77
CA ARG A 48 4.38 4.54 2.89
C ARG A 48 4.77 3.95 1.53
N HIS A 49 4.01 4.22 0.49
CA HIS A 49 4.32 3.84 -0.89
C HIS A 49 5.63 4.48 -1.36
N GLU A 50 5.77 5.80 -1.24
CA GLU A 50 6.99 6.50 -1.63
C GLU A 50 8.21 6.13 -0.77
N THR A 51 7.98 5.76 0.49
CA THR A 51 9.04 5.18 1.34
C THR A 51 9.52 3.83 0.78
N GLY A 52 8.61 3.04 0.22
CA GLY A 52 8.93 1.80 -0.48
C GLY A 52 9.84 2.01 -1.68
N HIS A 53 9.55 3.02 -2.51
CA HIS A 53 10.41 3.43 -3.63
C HIS A 53 11.79 3.87 -3.16
N TYR A 54 11.86 4.75 -2.16
CA TYR A 54 13.14 5.20 -1.61
C TYR A 54 14.01 4.03 -1.11
N LEU A 55 13.41 3.09 -0.37
CA LEU A 55 14.14 1.91 0.11
C LEU A 55 14.51 0.96 -1.03
N TRP A 56 13.69 0.89 -2.07
CA TRP A 56 14.02 0.10 -3.26
C TRP A 56 15.34 0.56 -3.87
N ASP A 57 15.52 1.87 -4.09
CA ASP A 57 16.74 2.41 -4.68
C ASP A 57 17.98 2.06 -3.84
N LEU A 58 17.88 2.20 -2.52
CA LEU A 58 18.98 1.85 -1.61
C LEU A 58 19.31 0.35 -1.63
N LEU A 59 18.27 -0.49 -1.69
CA LEU A 59 18.43 -1.94 -1.68
C LEU A 59 18.91 -2.49 -3.03
N PHE A 60 18.58 -1.81 -4.13
CA PHE A 60 18.98 -2.23 -5.47
C PHE A 60 20.48 -2.15 -5.72
N GLU A 61 21.18 -1.31 -4.96
CA GLU A 61 22.64 -1.22 -4.92
C GLU A 61 23.31 -2.40 -4.18
N LEU A 62 22.55 -3.24 -3.48
CA LEU A 62 23.09 -4.40 -2.76
C LEU A 62 23.21 -5.63 -3.66
N ASP A 63 24.35 -6.31 -3.56
CA ASP A 63 24.62 -7.55 -4.29
C ASP A 63 23.50 -8.59 -4.08
N GLY A 64 22.93 -9.07 -5.19
CA GLY A 64 21.91 -10.13 -5.20
C GLY A 64 20.47 -9.65 -4.99
N PHE A 65 20.24 -8.38 -4.66
CA PHE A 65 18.88 -7.85 -4.47
C PHE A 65 18.10 -7.83 -5.79
N ALA A 66 18.72 -7.37 -6.88
CA ALA A 66 18.07 -7.29 -8.19
C ALA A 66 17.55 -8.67 -8.66
N GLU A 67 18.33 -9.75 -8.49
CA GLU A 67 17.86 -11.09 -8.83
C GLU A 67 16.76 -11.58 -7.89
N ALA A 68 16.82 -11.25 -6.60
CA ALA A 68 15.77 -11.61 -5.65
C ALA A 68 14.46 -10.87 -5.94
N PHE A 69 14.54 -9.58 -6.23
CA PHE A 69 13.43 -8.75 -6.65
C PHE A 69 12.75 -9.35 -7.88
N ARG A 70 13.53 -9.63 -8.95
CA ARG A 70 12.98 -10.15 -10.21
C ARG A 70 12.32 -11.51 -10.08
N ARG A 71 12.78 -12.35 -9.14
CA ARG A 71 12.12 -13.64 -8.84
C ARG A 71 10.77 -13.48 -8.16
N LEU A 72 10.55 -12.40 -7.41
CA LEU A 72 9.34 -12.18 -6.62
C LEU A 72 8.32 -11.26 -7.33
N PHE A 73 8.78 -10.12 -7.81
CA PHE A 73 7.92 -9.05 -8.34
C PHE A 73 7.83 -9.07 -9.87
N GLY A 74 8.92 -9.47 -10.53
CA GLY A 74 9.05 -9.49 -11.99
C GLY A 74 10.14 -8.55 -12.49
N ASP A 75 10.23 -8.38 -13.80
CA ASP A 75 11.29 -7.59 -14.44
C ASP A 75 10.94 -6.09 -14.47
N GLU A 76 11.61 -5.33 -13.62
CA GLU A 76 11.46 -3.88 -13.49
C GLU A 76 11.97 -3.08 -14.69
N ARG A 77 12.69 -3.72 -15.62
CA ARG A 77 13.25 -3.04 -16.80
C ARG A 77 12.20 -2.82 -17.89
N ALA A 78 10.98 -3.30 -17.69
CA ALA A 78 9.86 -2.97 -18.56
C ALA A 78 9.70 -1.45 -18.63
N ASP A 79 9.34 -0.92 -19.81
CA ASP A 79 9.11 0.51 -19.93
C ASP A 79 7.90 0.91 -19.08
N TYR A 80 8.14 1.81 -18.12
CA TYR A 80 7.14 2.29 -17.18
C TYR A 80 5.99 3.03 -17.87
N GLY A 81 6.30 3.85 -18.88
CA GLY A 81 5.30 4.62 -19.62
C GLY A 81 4.36 3.70 -20.39
N ASP A 82 4.91 2.76 -21.14
CA ASP A 82 4.13 1.76 -21.86
C ASP A 82 3.30 0.89 -20.91
N ALA A 83 3.84 0.55 -19.73
CA ALA A 83 3.13 -0.21 -18.70
C ALA A 83 1.94 0.55 -18.13
N LEU A 84 2.13 1.84 -17.84
CA LEU A 84 1.09 2.73 -17.36
C LEU A 84 -0.03 2.91 -18.40
N GLU A 85 0.33 3.13 -19.66
CA GLU A 85 -0.63 3.25 -20.76
C GLU A 85 -1.45 1.97 -20.93
N ARG A 86 -0.80 0.79 -20.93
CA ARG A 86 -1.50 -0.50 -20.99
C ARG A 86 -2.47 -0.66 -19.82
N HIS A 87 -2.05 -0.32 -18.60
CA HIS A 87 -2.89 -0.45 -17.41
C HIS A 87 -4.15 0.43 -17.50
N TYR A 88 -4.04 1.67 -17.95
CA TYR A 88 -5.22 2.52 -18.12
C TYR A 88 -6.10 2.14 -19.32
N ALA A 89 -5.51 1.57 -20.37
CA ALA A 89 -6.26 1.14 -21.55
C ALA A 89 -7.01 -0.18 -21.33
N GLN A 90 -6.42 -1.12 -20.58
CA GLN A 90 -6.91 -2.50 -20.46
C GLN A 90 -7.42 -2.82 -19.06
N GLY A 91 -7.03 -2.04 -18.05
CA GLY A 91 -7.28 -2.34 -16.64
C GLY A 91 -6.38 -3.45 -16.10
N ALA A 92 -6.56 -3.76 -14.81
CA ALA A 92 -5.96 -4.95 -14.20
C ALA A 92 -6.69 -6.24 -14.65
N PRO A 93 -5.98 -7.38 -14.73
CA PRO A 93 -6.60 -8.69 -14.97
C PRO A 93 -7.73 -8.98 -13.98
N SER A 94 -8.83 -9.62 -14.40
CA SER A 94 -10.02 -9.81 -13.54
C SER A 94 -9.77 -10.56 -12.23
N ASN A 95 -8.68 -11.33 -12.15
CA ASN A 95 -8.26 -12.13 -11.00
C ASN A 95 -7.02 -11.56 -10.30
N TRP A 96 -6.74 -10.26 -10.45
CA TRP A 96 -5.55 -9.64 -9.87
C TRP A 96 -5.47 -9.80 -8.34
N GLN A 97 -6.62 -9.85 -7.66
CA GLN A 97 -6.73 -9.99 -6.20
C GLN A 97 -6.12 -11.30 -5.68
N ASP A 98 -5.96 -12.30 -6.54
CA ASP A 98 -5.38 -13.59 -6.18
C ASP A 98 -3.86 -13.53 -6.03
N ALA A 99 -3.22 -12.43 -6.45
CA ALA A 99 -1.76 -12.32 -6.51
C ALA A 99 -1.20 -10.96 -6.09
N ARG A 100 -2.01 -9.89 -6.13
CA ARG A 100 -1.56 -8.51 -5.90
C ARG A 100 -2.44 -7.80 -4.89
N ILE A 101 -1.83 -6.90 -4.10
CA ILE A 101 -2.54 -6.17 -3.04
C ILE A 101 -3.46 -5.07 -3.56
N SER A 102 -3.18 -4.57 -4.76
CA SER A 102 -4.00 -3.58 -5.46
C SER A 102 -4.00 -3.84 -6.97
N SER A 103 -4.98 -3.28 -7.68
CA SER A 103 -4.97 -3.31 -9.14
C SER A 103 -3.77 -2.57 -9.72
N TYR A 104 -3.33 -1.50 -9.06
CA TYR A 104 -2.19 -0.70 -9.52
C TYR A 104 -0.87 -1.49 -9.42
N ALA A 105 -0.73 -2.37 -8.41
CA ALA A 105 0.39 -3.31 -8.32
C ALA A 105 0.51 -4.26 -9.54
N THR A 106 -0.53 -4.44 -10.37
CA THR A 106 -0.39 -5.19 -11.62
C THR A 106 0.30 -4.41 -12.74
N MET A 107 0.42 -3.08 -12.59
CA MET A 107 0.88 -2.19 -13.64
C MET A 107 2.37 -2.36 -13.93
N HIS A 108 3.21 -2.38 -12.88
CA HIS A 108 4.66 -2.49 -13.03
C HIS A 108 5.29 -3.20 -11.80
N PRO A 109 6.34 -4.03 -11.96
CA PRO A 109 6.98 -4.71 -10.82
C PRO A 109 7.51 -3.75 -9.74
N TRP A 110 8.00 -2.57 -10.13
CA TRP A 110 8.43 -1.54 -9.19
C TRP A 110 7.28 -1.04 -8.30
N GLU A 111 6.09 -0.91 -8.86
CA GLU A 111 4.88 -0.46 -8.16
C GLU A 111 4.30 -1.57 -7.29
N ASP A 112 4.37 -2.82 -7.74
CA ASP A 112 4.02 -3.97 -6.92
C ASP A 112 4.85 -4.04 -5.63
N TRP A 113 6.15 -3.75 -5.74
CA TRP A 113 7.02 -3.63 -4.57
C TRP A 113 6.58 -2.51 -3.63
N ALA A 114 6.36 -1.30 -4.14
CA ALA A 114 5.98 -0.17 -3.32
C ALA A 114 4.61 -0.34 -2.65
N GLU A 115 3.63 -0.89 -3.38
CA GLU A 115 2.31 -1.22 -2.84
C GLU A 115 2.40 -2.31 -1.76
N THR A 116 3.18 -3.37 -2.01
CA THR A 116 3.41 -4.45 -1.03
C THR A 116 4.12 -3.93 0.21
N PHE A 117 5.14 -3.09 0.05
CA PHE A 117 5.88 -2.48 1.15
C PHE A 117 5.00 -1.52 1.96
N ALA A 118 4.18 -0.72 1.29
CA ALA A 118 3.25 0.18 1.94
C ALA A 118 2.21 -0.58 2.77
N HIS A 119 1.72 -1.69 2.22
CA HIS A 119 0.79 -2.56 2.90
C HIS A 119 1.44 -3.27 4.10
N TYR A 120 2.69 -3.70 3.97
CA TYR A 120 3.46 -4.23 5.10
C TYR A 120 3.52 -3.24 6.26
N LEU A 121 3.90 -1.98 6.01
CA LEU A 121 3.91 -0.94 7.04
C LEU A 121 2.50 -0.65 7.59
N HIS A 122 1.46 -0.71 6.75
CA HIS A 122 0.08 -0.59 7.21
C HIS A 122 -0.25 -1.63 8.27
N MET A 123 0.03 -2.90 8.00
CA MET A 123 -0.25 -3.99 8.95
C MET A 123 0.54 -3.82 10.24
N ARG A 124 1.85 -3.56 10.11
CA ARG A 124 2.76 -3.46 11.25
C ARG A 124 2.38 -2.32 12.20
N ASP A 125 2.14 -1.12 11.67
CA ASP A 125 1.75 0.04 12.47
C ASP A 125 0.40 -0.19 13.17
N GLY A 126 -0.55 -0.84 12.49
CA GLY A 126 -1.86 -1.13 13.06
C GLY A 126 -1.79 -2.18 14.17
N LEU A 127 -0.97 -3.22 14.01
CA LEU A 127 -0.70 -4.21 15.06
C LEU A 127 -0.01 -3.58 16.28
N GLU A 128 1.00 -2.74 16.06
CA GLU A 128 1.70 -2.02 17.13
C GLU A 128 0.72 -1.09 17.89
N THR A 129 -0.13 -0.36 17.18
CA THR A 129 -1.18 0.49 17.79
C THR A 129 -2.17 -0.33 18.61
N ALA A 130 -2.64 -1.47 18.08
CA ALA A 130 -3.58 -2.33 18.78
C ALA A 130 -2.97 -2.97 20.04
N ARG A 131 -1.69 -3.35 19.98
CA ARG A 131 -0.92 -3.83 21.12
C ARG A 131 -0.83 -2.77 22.21
N ASP A 132 -0.37 -1.58 21.85
CA ASP A 132 -0.09 -0.50 22.79
C ASP A 132 -1.38 0.07 23.41
N SER A 133 -2.51 -0.08 22.71
CA SER A 133 -3.85 0.26 23.20
C SER A 133 -4.52 -0.83 24.05
N GLY A 134 -3.91 -2.02 24.16
CA GLY A 134 -4.48 -3.17 24.89
C GLY A 134 -5.67 -3.84 24.19
N LEU A 135 -5.90 -3.56 22.89
CA LEU A 135 -6.96 -4.18 22.09
C LEU A 135 -6.63 -5.65 21.75
N ILE A 136 -5.35 -5.97 21.64
CA ILE A 136 -4.85 -7.32 21.44
C ILE A 136 -3.92 -7.66 22.60
N ALA A 137 -4.15 -8.81 23.23
CA ALA A 137 -3.29 -9.30 24.29
C ALA A 137 -1.86 -9.53 23.75
N PRO A 138 -0.80 -9.08 24.45
CA PRO A 138 0.59 -9.25 24.02
C PRO A 138 0.94 -10.70 23.69
N GLU A 139 0.32 -11.67 24.35
CA GLU A 139 0.52 -13.10 24.13
C GLU A 139 0.01 -13.56 22.78
N ARG A 140 -1.04 -12.94 22.22
CA ARG A 140 -1.56 -13.26 20.87
C ARG A 140 -0.67 -12.71 19.76
N LEU A 141 -0.03 -11.57 20.00
CA LEU A 141 1.00 -11.00 19.10
C LEU A 141 2.35 -11.71 19.26
N ALA A 142 2.73 -12.12 20.48
CA ALA A 142 3.96 -12.87 20.72
C ALA A 142 3.85 -14.32 20.21
N ALA A 143 2.65 -14.91 20.24
CA ALA A 143 2.36 -16.19 19.59
C ALA A 143 2.54 -16.14 18.07
N ALA A 144 2.61 -14.93 17.48
CA ALA A 144 2.97 -14.80 16.09
C ALA A 144 4.46 -15.15 15.83
N GLY A 145 5.32 -15.13 16.85
CA GLY A 145 6.75 -15.33 16.61
C GLY A 145 7.34 -14.25 15.67
N PRO A 146 8.61 -14.39 15.28
CA PRO A 146 9.30 -13.38 14.50
C PRO A 146 9.02 -13.46 12.99
N ASP A 147 8.14 -14.36 12.55
CA ASP A 147 7.92 -14.61 11.12
C ASP A 147 6.70 -13.86 10.58
N ILE A 148 6.77 -13.51 9.30
CA ILE A 148 5.77 -12.69 8.62
C ILE A 148 4.39 -13.36 8.52
N ARG A 149 4.30 -14.70 8.50
CA ARG A 149 2.99 -15.38 8.32
C ARG A 149 2.11 -15.14 9.52
N SER A 150 2.71 -15.15 10.69
CA SER A 150 1.93 -14.98 11.88
C SER A 150 1.61 -13.52 12.16
N GLU A 151 2.46 -12.58 11.73
CA GLU A 151 2.12 -11.15 11.69
C GLU A 151 0.89 -10.93 10.79
N ILE A 152 0.86 -11.55 9.61
CA ILE A 152 -0.32 -11.57 8.73
C ILE A 152 -1.53 -12.19 9.45
N GLY A 153 -1.35 -13.31 10.15
CA GLY A 153 -2.43 -13.96 10.92
C GLY A 153 -3.04 -13.04 11.97
N ALA A 154 -2.21 -12.36 12.76
CA ALA A 154 -2.66 -11.39 13.75
C ALA A 154 -3.37 -10.20 13.10
N TRP A 155 -2.86 -9.73 11.95
CA TRP A 155 -3.48 -8.64 11.20
C TRP A 155 -4.86 -9.02 10.66
N ILE A 156 -5.02 -10.23 10.12
CA ILE A 156 -6.31 -10.73 9.62
C ILE A 156 -7.35 -10.74 10.75
N GLU A 157 -6.99 -11.22 11.95
CA GLU A 157 -7.92 -11.20 13.10
C GLU A 157 -8.35 -9.76 13.44
N LEU A 158 -7.40 -8.83 13.50
CA LEU A 158 -7.67 -7.42 13.78
C LEU A 158 -8.53 -6.78 12.68
N ALA A 159 -8.24 -7.04 11.40
CA ALA A 159 -8.99 -6.54 10.27
C ALA A 159 -10.44 -7.03 10.28
N ILE A 160 -10.68 -8.30 10.60
CA ILE A 160 -12.04 -8.86 10.76
C ILE A 160 -12.79 -8.14 11.89
N PHE A 161 -12.13 -7.89 13.02
CA PHE A 161 -12.72 -7.14 14.12
C PHE A 161 -13.09 -5.71 13.71
N MET A 162 -12.16 -4.98 13.08
CA MET A 162 -12.37 -3.61 12.60
C MET A 162 -13.51 -3.54 11.59
N ASN A 163 -13.56 -4.45 10.62
CA ASN A 163 -14.62 -4.48 9.60
C ASN A 163 -15.98 -4.82 10.20
N THR A 164 -16.04 -5.79 11.12
CA THR A 164 -17.28 -6.13 11.85
C THR A 164 -17.81 -4.95 12.66
N MET A 165 -16.94 -4.28 13.40
CA MET A 165 -17.27 -3.06 14.15
C MET A 165 -17.78 -1.95 13.22
N SER A 166 -17.07 -1.69 12.13
CA SER A 166 -17.42 -0.65 11.14
C SER A 166 -18.81 -0.90 10.55
N ARG A 167 -19.09 -2.13 10.12
CA ARG A 167 -20.42 -2.53 9.60
C ARG A 167 -21.51 -2.40 10.66
N GLY A 168 -21.24 -2.76 11.91
CA GLY A 168 -22.17 -2.61 13.03
C GLY A 168 -22.58 -1.16 13.30
N LEU A 169 -21.71 -0.21 12.96
CA LEU A 169 -21.96 1.24 13.05
C LEU A 169 -22.57 1.84 11.77
N GLY A 170 -22.84 1.02 10.75
CA GLY A 170 -23.42 1.47 9.47
C GLY A 170 -22.40 2.03 8.48
N HIS A 171 -21.10 1.77 8.68
CA HIS A 171 -20.04 2.14 7.75
C HIS A 171 -19.61 0.95 6.87
N GLY A 172 -18.87 1.23 5.80
CA GLY A 172 -18.22 0.19 4.99
C GLY A 172 -17.01 -0.44 5.69
N ASP A 173 -16.32 -1.35 5.01
CA ASP A 173 -15.11 -1.97 5.56
C ASP A 173 -14.02 -0.93 5.81
N ALA A 174 -13.50 -0.91 7.04
CA ALA A 174 -12.40 -0.04 7.45
C ALA A 174 -11.09 -0.47 6.78
N TYR A 175 -10.96 -1.77 6.52
CA TYR A 175 -9.86 -2.40 5.81
C TYR A 175 -10.43 -3.18 4.61
N PRO A 176 -10.41 -2.59 3.40
CA PRO A 176 -11.04 -3.18 2.21
C PRO A 176 -10.08 -4.04 1.36
N PHE A 177 -8.91 -4.42 1.88
CA PHE A 177 -7.91 -5.18 1.14
C PHE A 177 -8.09 -6.70 1.31
N LEU A 178 -7.66 -7.44 0.29
CA LEU A 178 -7.51 -8.89 0.33
C LEU A 178 -6.02 -9.22 0.37
N ILE A 179 -5.62 -10.08 1.31
CA ILE A 179 -4.25 -10.61 1.37
C ILE A 179 -4.32 -12.01 0.72
N PRO A 180 -3.60 -12.25 -0.39
CA PRO A 180 -3.54 -13.56 -1.06
C PRO A 180 -2.90 -14.66 -0.20
#